data_AF-A0A1I5A0D6-F1
#
_entry.id   AF-A0A1I5A0D6-F1
#
_cell.length_a   1.000
_cell.length_b   1.000
_cell.length_c   1.000
_cell.angle_alpha   90.00
_cell.angle_beta   90.00
_cell.angle_gamma   90.00
#
_symmetry.space_group_name_H-M   'P 1'
#
loop_
_entity.id
_entity.type
_entity.pdbx_description
1 polymer ?
#
loop_
_entity_poly.entity_id
_entity_poly.type
_entity_poly.pdbx_seq_one_letter_code
_entity_poly.pdbx_strand_id
1 'polypeptide(L)'
;MFFAINKIEQAVHRTDGLHNPKNPSKPMVLGIYRTQSRTALFTVYSKKAYGEFWDDETQKKIANRYWTPEMKAFARQKVAEAPQPPFIFKLTIVGWIFVAIMIATMGLIVYQEMKPPVPKSAEYVAMEQAPVVGDIYLGRYEAFKEAGERIASEIGFGWFKVVKVEGDIYYMAKSTGISKTHKPKEELNSTDFETEGTPVKITEQAGYMINMKATDGKMEIYLTEKK
;
A
#
# COMPACT_ATOMS: atom_id res chain seq x y z
N MET A 1 -25.40 2.85 12.41
CA MET A 1 -24.97 4.10 13.08
C MET A 1 -23.47 4.00 13.35
N PHE A 2 -22.65 4.85 12.75
CA PHE A 2 -21.18 4.74 12.80
C PHE A 2 -20.57 5.25 14.12
N PHE A 3 -21.25 6.20 14.77
CA PHE A 3 -20.84 6.80 16.03
C PHE A 3 -22.09 7.28 16.78
N ALA A 4 -22.18 6.96 18.07
CA ALA A 4 -23.25 7.40 18.96
C ALA A 4 -22.66 7.77 20.32
N ILE A 5 -23.13 8.88 20.90
CA ILE A 5 -22.85 9.24 22.29
C ILE A 5 -24.18 9.22 23.03
N ASN A 6 -24.30 8.29 23.96
CA ASN A 6 -25.48 8.15 24.79
C ASN A 6 -25.15 8.57 26.22
N LYS A 7 -26.13 9.19 26.87
CA LYS A 7 -26.12 9.45 28.30
C LYS A 7 -26.97 8.38 28.97
N ILE A 8 -26.35 7.61 29.86
CA ILE A 8 -27.01 6.49 30.54
C ILE A 8 -27.24 6.89 31.99
N GLU A 9 -28.49 6.82 32.44
CA GLU A 9 -28.84 6.97 33.85
C GLU A 9 -28.35 5.76 34.64
N GLN A 10 -27.65 6.02 35.74
CA GLN A 10 -27.12 5.00 36.64
C GLN A 10 -27.98 4.89 37.91
N ALA A 11 -28.45 6.03 38.42
CA ALA A 11 -29.29 6.10 39.60
C ALA A 11 -30.01 7.45 39.67
N VAL A 12 -31.13 7.50 40.37
CA VAL A 12 -31.83 8.73 40.74
C VAL A 12 -31.96 8.77 42.25
N HIS A 13 -31.59 9.90 42.85
CA HIS A 13 -31.66 10.12 44.30
C HIS A 13 -32.58 11.30 44.60
N ARG A 14 -33.49 11.10 45.55
CA ARG A 14 -34.24 12.20 46.16
C ARG A 14 -33.28 13.09 46.93
N THR A 15 -33.54 14.39 46.89
CA THR A 15 -32.68 15.41 47.49
C THR A 15 -33.30 15.89 48.80
N ASP A 16 -33.55 14.95 49.72
CA ASP A 16 -34.21 15.24 50.99
C ASP A 16 -33.42 16.30 51.76
N GLY A 17 -34.06 17.44 52.05
CA GLY A 17 -33.42 18.59 52.70
C GLY A 17 -32.71 19.60 51.79
N LEU A 18 -32.63 19.35 50.48
CA LEU A 18 -32.11 20.32 49.49
C LEU A 18 -33.25 20.92 48.67
N HIS A 19 -33.26 22.24 48.56
CA HIS A 19 -34.28 22.97 47.79
C HIS A 19 -33.76 23.39 46.41
N ASN A 20 -34.67 23.46 45.44
CA ASN A 20 -34.34 23.99 44.12
C ASN A 20 -34.05 25.50 44.24
N PRO A 21 -32.83 25.97 43.92
CA PRO A 21 -32.43 27.36 44.11
C PRO A 21 -33.13 28.34 43.16
N LYS A 22 -33.78 27.84 42.10
CA LYS A 22 -34.61 28.66 41.20
C LYS A 22 -36.07 28.73 41.63
N ASN A 23 -36.57 27.70 42.29
CA ASN A 23 -37.95 27.65 42.75
C ASN A 23 -38.05 26.76 44.01
N PRO A 24 -37.92 27.34 45.22
CA PRO A 24 -37.80 26.56 46.46
C PRO A 24 -38.99 25.64 46.77
N SER A 25 -40.17 25.93 46.21
CA SER A 25 -41.38 25.13 46.39
C SER A 25 -41.42 23.88 45.51
N LYS A 26 -40.51 23.74 44.54
CA LYS A 26 -40.51 22.62 43.60
C LYS A 26 -39.55 21.51 44.05
N PRO A 27 -40.00 20.24 44.06
CA PRO A 27 -39.14 19.11 44.34
C PRO A 27 -38.05 18.96 43.27
N MET A 28 -36.89 18.49 43.72
CA MET A 28 -35.71 18.30 42.90
C MET A 28 -35.19 16.88 43.08
N VAL A 29 -34.60 16.33 42.03
CA VAL A 29 -33.94 15.02 42.04
C VAL A 29 -32.53 15.14 41.51
N LEU A 30 -31.63 14.31 42.05
CA LEU A 30 -30.27 14.14 41.54
C LEU A 30 -30.22 12.89 40.67
N GLY A 31 -30.06 13.07 39.36
CA GLY A 31 -29.74 11.98 38.44
C GLY A 31 -28.23 11.79 38.36
N ILE A 32 -27.77 10.55 38.51
CA ILE A 32 -26.37 10.15 38.27
C ILE A 32 -26.29 9.55 36.88
N TYR A 33 -25.39 10.07 36.06
CA TYR A 33 -25.27 9.68 34.66
C TYR A 33 -23.85 9.27 34.30
N ARG A 34 -23.74 8.45 33.26
CA ARG A 34 -22.49 8.04 32.65
C ARG A 34 -22.59 8.18 31.14
N THR A 35 -21.51 8.61 30.51
CA THR A 35 -21.46 8.73 29.05
C THR A 35 -21.00 7.41 28.46
N GLN A 36 -21.70 6.93 27.43
CA GLN A 36 -21.31 5.80 26.61
C GLN A 36 -21.07 6.29 25.18
N SER A 37 -19.88 6.05 24.66
CA SER A 37 -19.59 6.20 23.24
C SER A 37 -19.63 4.83 22.58
N ARG A 38 -20.39 4.70 21.50
CA ARG A 38 -20.48 3.47 20.72
C ARG A 38 -20.12 3.76 19.28
N THR A 39 -19.16 3.03 18.76
CA THR A 39 -18.80 3.02 17.34
C THR A 39 -19.14 1.67 16.73
N ALA A 40 -18.94 1.53 15.42
CA ALA A 40 -19.05 0.23 14.77
C ALA A 40 -18.04 -0.79 15.33
N LEU A 41 -16.86 -0.34 15.76
CA LEU A 41 -15.74 -1.20 16.16
C LEU A 41 -15.63 -1.42 17.66
N PHE A 42 -16.07 -0.48 18.48
CA PHE A 42 -15.90 -0.56 19.93
C PHE A 42 -16.97 0.21 20.69
N THR A 43 -17.10 -0.11 21.98
CA THR A 43 -17.92 0.61 22.96
C THR A 43 -17.03 1.08 24.10
N VAL A 44 -17.19 2.34 24.51
CA VAL A 44 -16.45 2.97 25.61
C VAL A 44 -17.43 3.54 26.61
N TYR A 45 -17.22 3.27 27.89
CA TYR A 45 -17.89 3.96 28.99
C TYR A 45 -16.94 4.99 29.63
N SER A 46 -17.48 6.14 30.01
CA SER A 46 -16.71 7.11 30.80
C SER A 46 -16.36 6.52 32.16
N LYS A 47 -15.09 6.65 32.56
CA LYS A 47 -14.59 6.14 33.85
C LYS A 47 -15.35 6.75 35.02
N LYS A 48 -15.64 8.06 34.93
CA LYS A 48 -16.35 8.82 35.96
C LYS A 48 -17.82 8.94 35.59
N ALA A 49 -18.68 8.73 36.58
CA ALA A 49 -20.06 9.19 36.55
C ALA A 49 -20.12 10.68 36.91
N TYR A 50 -21.24 11.33 36.64
CA TYR A 50 -21.48 12.72 37.02
C TYR A 50 -22.93 12.91 37.43
N GLY A 51 -23.17 13.85 38.35
CA GLY A 51 -24.52 14.20 38.79
C GLY A 51 -25.11 15.32 37.95
N GLU A 52 -26.43 15.33 37.81
CA GLU A 52 -27.20 16.47 37.35
C GLU A 52 -28.48 16.59 38.17
N PHE A 53 -28.78 17.81 38.64
CA PHE A 53 -30.03 18.07 39.31
C PHE A 53 -31.12 18.42 38.28
N TRP A 54 -32.30 17.86 38.49
CA TRP A 54 -33.49 18.07 37.67
C TRP A 54 -34.63 18.53 38.56
N ASP A 55 -35.40 19.49 38.07
CA ASP A 55 -36.70 19.84 38.64
C ASP A 55 -37.70 18.72 38.29
N ASP A 56 -38.28 18.10 39.32
CA ASP A 56 -39.04 16.85 39.17
C ASP A 56 -40.36 17.06 38.43
N GLU A 57 -40.98 18.24 38.55
CA GLU A 57 -42.22 18.58 37.86
C GLU A 57 -41.99 19.01 36.41
N THR A 58 -41.00 19.87 36.18
CA THR A 58 -40.78 20.46 34.86
C THR A 58 -39.80 19.66 34.02
N GLN A 59 -39.14 18.65 34.60
CA GLN A 59 -38.10 17.84 33.98
C GLN A 59 -37.03 18.72 33.32
N LYS A 60 -36.71 19.86 33.96
CA LYS A 60 -35.69 20.80 33.50
C LYS A 60 -34.44 20.66 34.33
N LYS A 61 -33.31 20.51 33.64
CA LYS A 61 -31.97 20.50 34.26
C LYS A 61 -31.68 21.83 34.96
N ILE A 62 -31.24 21.75 36.21
CA ILE A 62 -30.75 22.89 36.98
C ILE A 62 -29.27 23.08 36.67
N ALA A 63 -28.92 24.20 36.03
CA ALA A 63 -27.55 24.46 35.61
C ALA A 63 -26.58 24.56 36.81
N ASN A 64 -25.37 23.99 36.65
CA ASN A 64 -24.35 23.87 37.71
C ASN A 64 -23.98 25.20 38.40
N ARG A 65 -24.12 26.33 37.70
CA ARG A 65 -23.88 27.67 38.27
C ARG A 65 -24.82 28.04 39.41
N TYR A 66 -26.02 27.46 39.43
CA TYR A 66 -27.02 27.70 40.49
C TYR A 66 -26.88 26.73 41.66
N TRP A 67 -25.97 25.75 41.58
CA TRP A 67 -25.84 24.76 42.64
C TRP A 67 -25.24 25.38 43.90
N THR A 68 -25.91 25.17 45.02
CA THR A 68 -25.39 25.52 46.34
C THR A 68 -24.17 24.65 46.69
N PRO A 69 -23.34 25.07 47.67
CA PRO A 69 -22.24 24.24 48.17
C PRO A 69 -22.73 22.85 48.65
N GLU A 70 -23.87 22.79 49.30
CA GLU A 70 -24.50 21.55 49.80
C GLU A 70 -24.92 20.64 48.64
N MET A 71 -25.54 21.18 47.59
CA MET A 71 -25.85 20.44 46.37
C MET A 71 -24.61 19.84 45.72
N LYS A 72 -23.51 20.61 45.67
CA LYS A 72 -22.22 20.13 45.13
C LYS A 72 -21.63 19.02 45.99
N ALA A 73 -21.70 19.13 47.31
CA ALA A 73 -21.23 18.11 48.24
C ALA A 73 -22.05 16.82 48.09
N PHE A 74 -23.37 16.93 48.08
CA PHE A 74 -24.29 15.81 47.88
C PHE A 74 -24.06 15.11 46.54
N ALA A 75 -23.92 15.87 45.45
CA ALA A 75 -23.62 15.31 44.14
C ALA A 75 -22.26 14.60 44.13
N ARG A 76 -21.22 15.16 44.75
CA ARG A 76 -19.90 14.52 44.84
C ARG A 76 -19.96 13.19 45.60
N GLN A 77 -20.67 13.17 46.73
CA GLN A 77 -20.87 11.96 47.52
C GLN A 77 -21.55 10.87 46.69
N LYS A 78 -22.70 11.19 46.08
CA LYS A 78 -23.49 10.22 45.30
C LYS A 78 -22.80 9.77 44.01
N VAL A 79 -21.99 10.63 43.40
CA VAL A 79 -21.13 10.25 42.26
C VAL A 79 -20.02 9.27 42.69
N ALA A 80 -19.46 9.44 43.89
CA ALA A 80 -18.45 8.52 44.43
C ALA A 80 -19.03 7.15 44.80
N GLU A 81 -20.30 7.12 45.22
CA GLU A 81 -21.06 5.89 45.51
C GLU A 81 -21.55 5.17 44.24
N ALA A 82 -21.46 5.80 43.07
CA ALA A 82 -21.96 5.24 41.82
C ALA A 82 -21.18 3.97 41.41
N PRO A 83 -21.86 2.92 40.91
CA PRO A 83 -21.19 1.69 40.53
C PRO A 83 -20.18 1.92 39.41
N GLN A 84 -19.06 1.21 39.45
CA GLN A 84 -18.06 1.26 38.38
C GLN A 84 -18.64 0.78 37.04
N PRO A 85 -18.12 1.25 35.89
CA PRO A 85 -18.61 0.77 34.61
C PRO A 85 -18.31 -0.72 34.45
N PRO A 86 -19.18 -1.50 33.77
CA PRO A 86 -18.95 -2.93 33.56
C PRO A 86 -17.67 -3.20 32.76
N PHE A 87 -17.30 -2.25 31.89
CA PHE A 87 -16.01 -2.20 31.21
C PHE A 87 -15.74 -0.76 30.78
N ILE A 88 -14.46 -0.41 30.62
CA ILE A 88 -14.07 0.91 30.09
C ILE A 88 -14.06 0.88 28.57
N PHE A 89 -13.53 -0.19 27.98
CA PHE A 89 -13.43 -0.39 26.54
C PHE A 89 -13.77 -1.83 26.20
N LYS A 90 -14.56 -2.04 25.15
CA LYS A 90 -14.87 -3.37 24.62
C LYS A 90 -14.98 -3.30 23.10
N LEU A 91 -14.24 -4.15 22.41
CA LEU A 91 -14.40 -4.36 20.98
C LEU A 91 -15.75 -5.01 20.69
N THR A 92 -16.39 -4.56 19.62
CA THR A 92 -17.56 -5.26 19.06
C THR A 92 -17.07 -6.48 18.26
N ILE A 93 -17.99 -7.36 17.87
CA ILE A 93 -17.69 -8.49 16.97
C ILE A 93 -17.06 -7.98 15.67
N VAL A 94 -17.60 -6.88 15.12
CA VAL A 94 -17.05 -6.22 13.92
C VAL A 94 -15.65 -5.68 14.18
N GLY A 95 -15.38 -5.12 15.37
CA GLY A 95 -14.06 -4.69 15.78
C GLY A 95 -13.04 -5.83 15.80
N TRP A 96 -13.42 -7.01 16.30
CA TRP A 96 -12.57 -8.19 16.28
C TRP A 96 -12.27 -8.70 14.87
N ILE A 97 -13.28 -8.73 13.99
CA ILE A 97 -13.10 -9.08 12.58
C ILE A 97 -12.10 -8.12 11.93
N PHE A 98 -12.24 -6.82 12.18
CA PHE A 98 -11.31 -5.81 11.68
C PHE A 98 -9.88 -6.04 12.16
N VAL A 99 -9.68 -6.36 13.44
CA VAL A 99 -8.35 -6.71 13.99
C VAL A 99 -7.77 -7.95 13.31
N ALA A 100 -8.57 -8.99 13.10
CA ALA A 100 -8.11 -10.21 12.41
C ALA A 100 -7.68 -9.93 10.97
N ILE A 101 -8.43 -9.10 10.23
CA ILE A 101 -8.07 -8.68 8.88
C ILE A 101 -6.74 -7.91 8.89
N MET A 102 -6.57 -6.95 9.80
CA MET A 102 -5.33 -6.20 9.93
C MET A 102 -4.12 -7.11 10.18
N ILE A 103 -4.26 -8.11 11.06
CA ILE A 103 -3.20 -9.08 11.33
C ILE A 103 -2.90 -9.91 10.07
N ALA A 104 -3.91 -10.41 9.38
CA ALA A 104 -3.74 -11.19 8.15
C ALA A 104 -3.05 -10.37 7.04
N THR A 105 -3.44 -9.11 6.85
CA THR A 105 -2.82 -8.22 5.87
C THR A 105 -1.35 -7.97 6.21
N MET A 106 -1.04 -7.68 7.47
CA MET A 106 0.36 -7.48 7.89
C MET A 106 1.18 -8.77 7.72
N GLY A 107 0.62 -9.93 8.05
CA GLY A 107 1.25 -11.22 7.82
C GLY A 107 1.53 -11.49 6.33
N LEU A 108 0.61 -11.10 5.45
CA LEU A 108 0.78 -11.24 4.00
C LEU A 108 1.90 -10.34 3.46
N ILE A 109 1.99 -9.10 3.95
CA ILE A 109 3.08 -8.17 3.57
C ILE A 109 4.43 -8.78 3.95
N VAL A 110 4.58 -9.20 5.21
CA VAL A 110 5.82 -9.84 5.69
C VAL A 110 6.14 -11.11 4.89
N TYR A 111 5.13 -11.93 4.59
CA TYR A 111 5.32 -13.13 3.77
C TYR A 111 5.84 -12.81 2.37
N GLN A 112 5.34 -11.75 1.73
CA GLN A 112 5.79 -11.36 0.40
C GLN A 112 7.22 -10.81 0.40
N GLU A 113 7.60 -10.03 1.42
CA GLU A 113 8.96 -9.50 1.54
C GLU A 113 9.99 -10.59 1.86
N MET A 114 9.60 -11.58 2.68
CA MET A 114 10.49 -12.66 3.11
C MET A 114 10.56 -13.82 2.12
N LYS A 115 9.71 -13.84 1.09
CA LYS A 115 9.72 -14.91 0.09
C LYS A 115 11.02 -14.81 -0.73
N PRO A 116 11.80 -15.91 -0.86
CA PRO A 116 12.99 -15.88 -1.69
C PRO A 116 12.63 -15.49 -3.14
N PRO A 117 13.52 -14.78 -3.85
CA PRO A 117 13.30 -14.42 -5.24
C PRO A 117 13.07 -15.70 -6.04
N VAL A 118 12.09 -15.65 -6.95
CA VAL A 118 11.83 -16.75 -7.88
C VAL A 118 13.12 -16.99 -8.67
N PRO A 119 13.58 -18.26 -8.82
CA PRO A 119 14.77 -18.54 -9.61
C PRO A 119 14.62 -17.92 -11.01
N LYS A 120 15.61 -17.11 -11.39
CA LYS A 120 15.72 -16.55 -12.74
C LYS A 120 15.73 -17.71 -13.75
N SER A 121 15.03 -17.57 -14.86
CA SER A 121 15.02 -18.60 -15.91
C SER A 121 16.44 -18.78 -16.49
N ALA A 122 16.73 -19.95 -17.05
CA ALA A 122 18.02 -20.19 -17.70
C ALA A 122 18.30 -19.19 -18.83
N GLU A 123 17.27 -18.80 -19.58
CA GLU A 123 17.33 -17.78 -20.63
C GLU A 123 17.72 -16.40 -20.08
N TYR A 124 17.15 -16.01 -18.94
CA TYR A 124 17.49 -14.74 -18.28
C TYR A 124 18.96 -14.72 -17.83
N VAL A 125 19.44 -15.82 -17.23
CA VAL A 125 20.84 -15.94 -16.80
C VAL A 125 21.78 -15.96 -18.00
N ALA A 126 21.39 -16.60 -19.10
CA ALA A 126 22.19 -16.67 -20.32
C ALA A 126 22.37 -15.30 -20.99
N MET A 127 21.36 -14.44 -20.93
CA MET A 127 21.41 -13.07 -21.46
C MET A 127 22.14 -12.09 -20.53
N GLU A 128 22.28 -12.37 -19.22
CA GLU A 128 23.13 -11.60 -18.30
C GLU A 128 24.64 -11.85 -18.48
N GLN A 129 25.02 -12.96 -19.14
CA GLN A 129 26.43 -13.27 -19.40
C GLN A 129 26.99 -12.45 -20.57
N ALA A 130 28.25 -12.02 -20.46
CA ALA A 130 28.92 -11.31 -21.53
C ALA A 130 28.93 -12.16 -22.82
N PRO A 131 28.59 -11.58 -24.00
CA PRO A 131 28.59 -12.32 -25.25
C PRO A 131 29.96 -12.90 -25.58
N VAL A 132 30.01 -14.16 -26.02
CA VAL A 132 31.25 -14.82 -26.46
C VAL A 132 31.20 -15.16 -27.94
N VAL A 133 32.38 -15.36 -28.54
CA VAL A 133 32.49 -15.74 -29.96
C VAL A 133 31.69 -17.01 -30.23
N GLY A 134 30.82 -16.96 -31.23
CA GLY A 134 29.93 -18.07 -31.60
C GLY A 134 28.52 -17.94 -31.06
N ASP A 135 28.26 -17.07 -30.07
CA ASP A 135 26.92 -16.84 -29.56
C ASP A 135 26.00 -16.26 -30.63
N ILE A 136 24.75 -16.75 -30.65
CA ILE A 136 23.72 -16.33 -31.59
C ILE A 136 22.54 -15.78 -30.80
N TYR A 137 22.09 -14.59 -31.19
CA TYR A 137 21.03 -13.86 -30.51
C TYR A 137 19.92 -13.48 -31.48
N LEU A 138 18.67 -13.58 -31.05
CA LEU A 138 17.53 -13.00 -31.76
C LEU A 138 17.41 -11.53 -31.38
N GLY A 139 17.10 -10.69 -32.36
CA GLY A 139 16.86 -9.28 -32.08
C GLY A 139 16.38 -8.48 -33.26
N ARG A 140 16.57 -7.16 -33.15
CA ARG A 140 16.42 -6.22 -34.25
C ARG A 140 17.60 -5.28 -34.35
N TYR A 141 17.81 -4.71 -35.52
CA TYR A 141 18.68 -3.55 -35.70
C TYR A 141 17.91 -2.35 -36.23
N GLU A 142 18.43 -1.18 -35.93
CA GLU A 142 17.99 0.11 -36.43
C GLU A 142 19.22 0.79 -37.04
N ALA A 143 19.17 1.09 -38.34
CA ALA A 143 20.26 1.76 -39.06
C ALA A 143 19.87 3.21 -39.40
N PHE A 144 20.80 4.12 -39.19
CA PHE A 144 20.64 5.57 -39.33
C PHE A 144 21.49 6.08 -40.50
N LYS A 145 21.03 7.13 -41.20
CA LYS A 145 21.82 7.71 -42.30
C LYS A 145 23.04 8.44 -41.74
N GLU A 146 22.84 9.15 -40.64
CA GLU A 146 23.88 9.88 -39.93
C GLU A 146 23.91 9.51 -38.44
N ALA A 147 25.10 9.59 -37.85
CA ALA A 147 25.27 9.30 -36.43
C ALA A 147 24.52 10.34 -35.57
N GLY A 148 23.67 9.87 -34.65
CA GLY A 148 22.90 10.74 -33.75
C GLY A 148 21.50 11.11 -34.25
N GLU A 149 21.08 10.62 -35.42
CA GLU A 149 19.68 10.72 -35.85
C GLU A 149 18.77 9.91 -34.92
N ARG A 150 17.52 10.40 -34.74
CA ARG A 150 16.50 9.72 -33.93
C ARG A 150 15.58 8.80 -34.72
N ILE A 151 15.60 8.90 -36.06
CA ILE A 151 14.70 8.17 -36.94
C ILE A 151 15.53 7.17 -37.72
N ALA A 152 15.27 5.88 -37.51
CA ALA A 152 15.92 4.83 -38.26
C ALA A 152 15.51 4.90 -39.74
N SER A 153 16.49 4.85 -40.61
CA SER A 153 16.31 4.77 -42.07
C SER A 153 15.98 3.35 -42.53
N GLU A 154 16.41 2.36 -41.76
CA GLU A 154 16.15 0.94 -41.99
C GLU A 154 16.02 0.20 -40.66
N ILE A 155 15.08 -0.73 -40.60
CA ILE A 155 14.87 -1.62 -39.46
C ILE A 155 14.82 -3.05 -39.99
N GLY A 156 15.51 -3.96 -39.30
CA GLY A 156 15.48 -5.38 -39.62
C GLY A 156 15.42 -6.26 -38.38
N PHE A 157 14.77 -7.41 -38.50
CA PHE A 157 14.56 -8.41 -37.45
C PHE A 157 15.21 -9.73 -37.88
N GLY A 158 15.94 -10.39 -37.00
CA GLY A 158 16.61 -11.65 -37.33
C GLY A 158 17.62 -12.10 -36.28
N TRP A 159 18.48 -13.03 -36.68
CA TRP A 159 19.54 -13.55 -35.83
C TRP A 159 20.84 -12.76 -36.03
N PHE A 160 21.59 -12.60 -34.94
CA PHE A 160 22.86 -11.92 -34.89
C PHE A 160 23.89 -12.84 -34.25
N LYS A 161 25.03 -13.04 -34.89
CA LYS A 161 26.11 -13.90 -34.38
C LYS A 161 27.30 -13.07 -33.97
N VAL A 162 27.86 -13.35 -32.80
CA VAL A 162 29.15 -12.80 -32.38
C VAL A 162 30.26 -13.53 -33.15
N VAL A 163 30.89 -12.86 -34.10
CA VAL A 163 31.96 -13.47 -34.93
C VAL A 163 33.35 -13.23 -34.34
N LYS A 164 33.52 -12.17 -33.55
CA LYS A 164 34.79 -11.79 -32.92
C LYS A 164 34.55 -10.88 -31.72
N VAL A 165 35.42 -10.95 -30.73
CA VAL A 165 35.42 -10.05 -29.56
C VAL A 165 36.85 -9.51 -29.36
N GLU A 166 37.00 -8.19 -29.32
CA GLU A 166 38.25 -7.48 -29.07
C GLU A 166 38.07 -6.47 -27.92
N GLY A 167 38.42 -6.88 -26.70
CA GLY A 167 38.14 -6.08 -25.50
C GLY A 167 36.62 -5.84 -25.36
N ASP A 168 36.21 -4.57 -25.36
CA ASP A 168 34.80 -4.17 -25.26
C ASP A 168 34.10 -4.01 -26.63
N ILE A 169 34.75 -4.40 -27.72
CA ILE A 169 34.20 -4.33 -29.09
C ILE A 169 33.79 -5.73 -29.54
N TYR A 170 32.51 -5.87 -29.88
CA TYR A 170 31.89 -7.09 -30.37
C TYR A 170 31.66 -6.93 -31.87
N TYR A 171 32.00 -7.93 -32.66
CA TYR A 171 31.70 -7.96 -34.09
C TYR A 171 30.45 -8.79 -34.30
N MET A 172 29.35 -8.13 -34.68
CA MET A 172 28.04 -8.76 -34.86
C MET A 172 27.73 -8.95 -36.35
N ALA A 173 27.58 -10.20 -36.77
CA ALA A 173 27.14 -10.55 -38.12
C ALA A 173 25.63 -10.78 -38.13
N LYS A 174 24.93 -10.20 -39.11
CA LYS A 174 23.48 -10.42 -39.30
C LYS A 174 23.24 -11.74 -40.05
N SER A 175 22.12 -12.40 -39.79
CA SER A 175 21.67 -13.53 -40.60
C SER A 175 21.30 -13.07 -42.02
N THR A 176 21.48 -13.90 -43.03
CA THR A 176 21.10 -13.56 -44.42
C THR A 176 19.58 -13.44 -44.61
N GLY A 177 18.79 -14.03 -43.70
CA GLY A 177 17.32 -14.00 -43.71
C GLY A 177 16.69 -12.90 -42.84
N ILE A 178 17.26 -11.69 -42.80
CA ILE A 178 16.66 -10.55 -42.06
C ILE A 178 15.29 -10.21 -42.64
N SER A 179 14.29 -10.05 -41.76
CA SER A 179 12.97 -9.57 -42.11
C SER A 179 12.81 -8.07 -41.87
N LYS A 180 12.12 -7.37 -42.77
CA LYS A 180 11.75 -5.94 -42.58
C LYS A 180 10.59 -5.74 -41.60
N THR A 181 9.94 -6.83 -41.20
CA THR A 181 8.80 -6.85 -40.28
C THR A 181 9.09 -7.82 -39.15
N HIS A 182 8.56 -7.55 -37.95
CA HIS A 182 8.69 -8.48 -36.84
C HIS A 182 8.08 -9.84 -37.19
N LYS A 183 8.82 -10.92 -36.93
CA LYS A 183 8.39 -12.30 -37.11
C LYS A 183 8.75 -13.16 -35.90
N PRO A 184 7.95 -14.20 -35.58
CA PRO A 184 8.31 -15.19 -34.59
C PRO A 184 9.64 -15.88 -34.93
N LYS A 185 10.37 -16.33 -33.91
CA LYS A 185 11.69 -16.97 -34.08
C LYS A 185 11.62 -18.23 -34.94
N GLU A 186 10.50 -18.95 -34.89
CA GLU A 186 10.23 -20.17 -35.64
C GLU A 186 10.16 -19.92 -37.15
N GLU A 187 9.85 -18.69 -37.57
CA GLU A 187 9.80 -18.28 -38.98
C GLU A 187 11.13 -17.71 -39.49
N LEU A 188 12.07 -17.44 -38.59
CA LEU A 188 13.38 -16.88 -38.88
C LEU A 188 14.44 -17.99 -38.78
N ASN A 189 14.43 -18.99 -39.65
CA ASN A 189 15.36 -20.15 -39.56
C ASN A 189 16.67 -19.99 -40.35
N SER A 190 17.11 -18.76 -40.64
CA SER A 190 18.37 -18.56 -41.34
C SER A 190 19.54 -18.97 -40.45
N THR A 191 20.31 -19.97 -40.89
CA THR A 191 21.56 -20.44 -40.26
C THR A 191 22.81 -19.81 -40.89
N ASP A 192 22.62 -19.03 -41.96
CA ASP A 192 23.69 -18.38 -42.69
C ASP A 192 23.83 -16.94 -42.20
N PHE A 193 25.07 -16.54 -41.90
CA PHE A 193 25.40 -15.21 -41.39
C PHE A 193 26.33 -14.50 -42.36
N GLU A 194 26.28 -13.18 -42.36
CA GLU A 194 27.25 -12.34 -43.06
C GLU A 194 28.68 -12.69 -42.62
N THR A 195 29.61 -12.70 -43.57
CA THR A 195 31.01 -13.11 -43.33
C THR A 195 31.77 -12.08 -42.48
N GLU A 196 31.39 -10.81 -42.59
CA GLU A 196 31.97 -9.70 -41.84
C GLU A 196 30.96 -9.21 -40.79
N GLY A 197 31.45 -9.02 -39.56
CA GLY A 197 30.64 -8.47 -38.47
C GLY A 197 30.81 -6.97 -38.34
N THR A 198 29.73 -6.27 -38.00
CA THR A 198 29.81 -4.84 -37.68
C THR A 198 30.36 -4.65 -36.26
N PRO A 199 31.37 -3.80 -36.04
CA PRO A 199 31.89 -3.52 -34.70
C PRO A 199 30.87 -2.71 -33.88
N VAL A 200 30.48 -3.25 -32.73
CA VAL A 200 29.52 -2.67 -31.80
C VAL A 200 30.04 -2.73 -30.36
N LYS A 201 29.49 -1.87 -29.50
CA LYS A 201 29.72 -1.86 -28.06
C LYS A 201 28.41 -2.03 -27.32
N ILE A 202 28.43 -2.78 -26.22
CA ILE A 202 27.27 -2.92 -25.34
C ILE A 202 27.02 -1.58 -24.64
N THR A 203 25.80 -1.07 -24.76
CA THR A 203 25.33 0.13 -24.06
C THR A 203 24.52 -0.23 -22.82
N GLU A 204 23.80 -1.35 -22.88
CA GLU A 204 22.99 -1.86 -21.77
C GLU A 204 22.91 -3.38 -21.84
N GLN A 205 23.05 -4.05 -20.69
CA GLN A 205 22.86 -5.48 -20.57
C GLN A 205 22.12 -5.75 -19.25
N ALA A 206 20.85 -6.11 -19.35
CA ALA A 206 19.98 -6.32 -18.20
C ALA A 206 18.91 -7.36 -18.50
N GLY A 207 18.94 -8.49 -17.78
CA GLY A 207 17.96 -9.55 -17.92
C GLY A 207 17.88 -10.08 -19.35
N TYR A 208 16.71 -9.97 -19.98
CA TYR A 208 16.45 -10.45 -21.35
C TYR A 208 16.87 -9.48 -22.45
N MET A 209 17.67 -8.46 -22.16
CA MET A 209 18.00 -7.42 -23.15
C MET A 209 19.48 -7.12 -23.17
N ILE A 210 20.05 -7.13 -24.38
CA ILE A 210 21.38 -6.59 -24.64
C ILE A 210 21.23 -5.56 -25.75
N ASN A 211 21.50 -4.30 -25.41
CA ASN A 211 21.52 -3.20 -26.36
C ASN A 211 22.97 -2.93 -26.75
N MET A 212 23.21 -2.82 -28.05
CA MET A 212 24.52 -2.56 -28.61
C MET A 212 24.44 -1.40 -29.59
N LYS A 213 25.51 -0.61 -29.67
CA LYS A 213 25.64 0.49 -30.61
C LYS A 213 26.91 0.33 -31.42
N ALA A 214 26.79 0.48 -32.74
CA ALA A 214 27.92 0.45 -33.65
C ALA A 214 28.92 1.57 -33.34
N THR A 215 30.21 1.29 -33.53
CA THR A 215 31.28 2.25 -33.23
C THR A 215 31.22 3.51 -34.07
N ASP A 216 30.60 3.45 -35.25
CA ASP A 216 30.36 4.59 -36.13
C ASP A 216 29.08 5.37 -35.77
N GLY A 217 28.31 4.89 -34.80
CA GLY A 217 27.05 5.50 -34.35
C GLY A 217 25.89 5.38 -35.34
N LYS A 218 26.04 4.62 -36.43
CA LYS A 218 25.04 4.49 -37.50
C LYS A 218 24.12 3.29 -37.37
N MET A 219 24.34 2.44 -36.37
CA MET A 219 23.49 1.28 -36.15
C MET A 219 23.35 0.98 -34.66
N GLU A 220 22.15 0.61 -34.24
CA GLU A 220 21.84 0.09 -32.92
C GLU A 220 21.24 -1.31 -33.06
N ILE A 221 21.63 -2.23 -32.18
CA ILE A 221 21.16 -3.61 -32.16
C ILE A 221 20.54 -3.88 -30.80
N TYR A 222 19.36 -4.48 -30.81
CA TYR A 222 18.57 -4.82 -29.63
C TYR A 222 18.35 -6.33 -29.62
N LEU A 223 19.01 -7.03 -28.71
CA LEU A 223 18.98 -8.50 -28.61
C LEU A 223 18.07 -8.92 -27.45
N THR A 224 17.20 -9.89 -27.69
CA THR A 224 16.15 -10.30 -26.76
C THR A 224 16.17 -11.76 -26.35
N GLU A 225 16.85 -12.62 -27.11
CA GLU A 225 16.91 -14.06 -26.84
C GLU A 225 18.26 -14.61 -27.30
N LYS A 226 18.81 -15.59 -26.59
CA LYS A 226 20.01 -16.33 -26.97
C LYS A 226 19.62 -17.72 -27.47
N LYS A 227 20.15 -18.15 -28.61
CA LYS A 227 19.91 -19.46 -29.23
C LYS A 227 20.74 -20.56 -28.59
#